data_AF-A0A7V9D955-F1
#
_entry.id   AF-A0A7V9D955-F1
#
_cell.length_a   1.000
_cell.length_b   1.000
_cell.length_c   1.000
_cell.angle_alpha   90.00
_cell.angle_beta   90.00
_cell.angle_gamma   90.00
#
_symmetry.space_group_name_H-M   'P 1'
#
loop_
_entity.id
_entity.type
_entity.pdbx_description
1 polymer ?
#
loop_
_entity_poly.entity_id
_entity_poly.type
_entity_poly.pdbx_seq_one_letter_code
_entity_poly.pdbx_strand_id
1 'polypeptide(L)'
;MSVPMPPDEPKAQEPVGEVETAAAVPRDAEHWAKLVSTIDVTNAPEGAVNINVTGKSLVSPIQGFGKMWQKTYKVPLRGAEASPEEVIKEWKANFPSFWPPRNFFYGGLTGIAPGDVALLNLSMPGRLKLSTGVFVL
;
A
#
# COMPACT_ATOMS: atom_id res chain seq x y z
N MET A 1 -12.99 84.45 -6.26
CA MET A 1 -13.91 83.67 -5.41
C MET A 1 -14.24 82.40 -6.19
N SER A 2 -13.48 81.32 -5.98
CA SER A 2 -13.71 80.02 -6.61
C SER A 2 -13.60 78.94 -5.55
N VAL A 3 -14.62 78.10 -5.55
CA VAL A 3 -14.98 77.06 -4.58
C VAL A 3 -14.01 75.88 -4.66
N PRO A 4 -13.64 75.22 -3.54
CA PRO A 4 -12.78 74.04 -3.56
C PRO A 4 -13.55 72.79 -4.04
N MET A 5 -12.87 71.97 -4.83
CA MET A 5 -13.33 70.67 -5.33
C MET A 5 -13.38 69.65 -4.17
N PRO A 6 -14.44 68.82 -4.05
CA PRO A 6 -14.52 67.80 -3.01
C PRO A 6 -13.49 66.67 -3.25
N PRO A 7 -13.03 65.97 -2.19
CA PRO A 7 -12.10 64.85 -2.32
C PRO A 7 -12.79 63.62 -2.94
N ASP A 8 -12.07 62.90 -3.80
CA ASP A 8 -12.52 61.64 -4.41
C ASP A 8 -12.86 60.60 -3.32
N GLU A 9 -14.09 60.08 -3.33
CA GLU A 9 -14.48 58.93 -2.54
C GLU A 9 -13.70 57.67 -2.97
N PRO A 10 -13.23 56.83 -2.02
CA PRO A 10 -12.56 55.59 -2.37
C PRO A 10 -13.57 54.59 -2.94
N LYS A 11 -13.36 54.17 -4.20
CA LYS A 11 -14.10 53.08 -4.83
C LYS A 11 -13.98 51.80 -4.00
N ALA A 12 -15.14 51.21 -3.69
CA ALA A 12 -15.26 49.94 -2.99
C ALA A 12 -14.44 48.83 -3.67
N GLN A 13 -13.64 48.11 -2.89
CA GLN A 13 -13.01 46.86 -3.30
C GLN A 13 -14.08 45.78 -3.46
N GLU A 14 -14.21 45.24 -4.67
CA GLU A 14 -14.96 44.03 -4.93
C GLU A 14 -14.28 42.85 -4.19
N PRO A 15 -15.03 41.99 -3.49
CA PRO A 15 -14.43 40.86 -2.79
C PRO A 15 -13.86 39.88 -3.81
N VAL A 16 -12.55 39.67 -3.75
CA VAL A 16 -11.85 38.62 -4.47
C VAL A 16 -12.45 37.29 -4.01
N GLY A 17 -13.25 36.69 -4.89
CA GLY A 17 -13.83 35.37 -4.68
C GLY A 17 -12.72 34.37 -4.37
N GLU A 18 -12.84 33.74 -3.21
CA GLU A 18 -12.03 32.61 -2.79
C GLU A 18 -12.15 31.53 -3.87
N VAL A 19 -11.09 31.34 -4.65
CA VAL A 19 -11.04 30.25 -5.61
C VAL A 19 -10.89 28.98 -4.79
N GLU A 20 -12.05 28.39 -4.48
CA GLU A 20 -12.19 27.05 -3.94
C GLU A 20 -11.46 26.11 -4.90
N THR A 21 -10.20 25.84 -4.58
CA THR A 21 -9.34 24.99 -5.38
C THR A 21 -9.84 23.58 -5.12
N ALA A 22 -10.82 23.13 -5.91
CA ALA A 22 -11.25 21.76 -5.97
C ALA A 22 -9.99 20.91 -6.22
N ALA A 23 -9.51 20.26 -5.17
CA ALA A 23 -8.29 19.48 -5.21
C ALA A 23 -8.44 18.44 -6.33
N ALA A 24 -7.63 18.59 -7.38
CA ALA A 24 -7.60 17.64 -8.48
C ALA A 24 -7.29 16.26 -7.89
N VAL A 25 -8.20 15.29 -8.11
CA VAL A 25 -7.97 13.91 -7.67
C VAL A 25 -6.68 13.44 -8.35
N PRO A 26 -5.66 13.00 -7.59
CA PRO A 26 -4.43 12.51 -8.17
C PRO A 26 -4.74 11.38 -9.15
N ARG A 27 -4.13 11.41 -10.33
CA ARG A 27 -4.31 10.41 -11.40
C ARG A 27 -4.16 8.97 -10.90
N ASP A 28 -3.35 8.77 -9.86
CA ASP A 28 -3.02 7.47 -9.31
C ASP A 28 -3.83 7.13 -8.06
N ALA A 29 -4.88 7.90 -7.72
CA ALA A 29 -5.68 7.68 -6.52
C ALA A 29 -6.32 6.28 -6.44
N GLU A 30 -6.55 5.63 -7.59
CA GLU A 30 -7.02 4.24 -7.67
C GLU A 30 -5.90 3.20 -7.54
N HIS A 31 -4.64 3.62 -7.66
CA HIS A 31 -3.45 2.78 -7.56
C HIS A 31 -2.75 2.88 -6.20
N TRP A 32 -3.26 3.72 -5.29
CA TRP A 32 -2.71 3.92 -3.94
C TRP A 32 -3.75 3.64 -2.87
N ALA A 33 -3.29 3.06 -1.77
CA ALA A 33 -4.09 2.83 -0.59
C ALA A 33 -4.41 4.15 0.11
N LYS A 34 -5.59 4.22 0.74
CA LYS A 34 -5.90 5.32 1.66
C LYS A 34 -4.96 5.26 2.86
N LEU A 35 -4.54 6.42 3.35
CA LEU A 35 -3.77 6.52 4.58
C LEU A 35 -4.61 6.00 5.75
N VAL A 36 -4.16 4.92 6.38
CA VAL A 36 -4.79 4.34 7.58
C VAL A 36 -3.77 4.27 8.71
N SER A 37 -4.17 4.69 9.90
CA SER A 37 -3.33 4.66 11.10
C SER A 37 -3.39 3.33 11.84
N THR A 38 -4.52 2.62 11.72
CA THR A 38 -4.80 1.38 12.44
C THR A 38 -5.45 0.39 11.50
N ILE A 39 -5.07 -0.89 11.61
CA ILE A 39 -5.65 -1.95 10.78
C ILE A 39 -6.78 -2.62 11.56
N ASP A 40 -7.98 -2.66 10.95
CA ASP A 40 -9.07 -3.49 11.40
C ASP A 40 -9.31 -4.62 10.39
N VAL A 41 -9.31 -5.85 10.89
CA VAL A 41 -9.64 -7.05 10.12
C VAL A 41 -10.86 -7.64 10.79
N THR A 42 -12.02 -7.13 10.41
CA THR A 42 -13.30 -7.42 11.06
C THR A 42 -13.74 -8.89 10.84
N ASN A 43 -13.25 -9.54 9.77
CA ASN A 43 -13.49 -10.95 9.47
C ASN A 43 -12.19 -11.63 9.00
N ALA A 44 -11.39 -12.13 9.94
CA ALA A 44 -10.24 -12.95 9.58
C ALA A 44 -10.71 -14.29 8.98
N PRO A 45 -10.10 -14.78 7.88
CA PRO A 45 -10.45 -16.08 7.31
C PRO A 45 -10.28 -17.22 8.31
N GLU A 46 -11.10 -18.27 8.18
CA GLU A 46 -11.02 -19.44 9.06
C GLU A 46 -9.60 -20.04 9.06
N GLY A 47 -9.03 -20.25 10.25
CA GLY A 47 -7.65 -20.73 10.43
C GLY A 47 -6.55 -19.66 10.39
N ALA A 48 -6.88 -18.39 10.10
CA ALA A 48 -5.93 -17.30 10.15
C ALA A 48 -5.70 -16.81 11.59
N VAL A 49 -4.47 -16.97 12.09
CA VAL A 49 -4.00 -16.33 13.32
C VAL A 49 -3.74 -14.84 13.05
N ASN A 50 -4.48 -13.98 13.74
CA ASN A 50 -4.46 -12.51 13.54
C ASN A 50 -4.03 -11.75 14.82
N ILE A 51 -3.16 -12.35 15.63
CA ILE A 51 -2.75 -11.75 16.92
C ILE A 51 -1.96 -10.45 16.78
N ASN A 52 -1.39 -10.18 15.60
CA ASN A 52 -0.46 -9.08 15.35
C ASN A 52 -1.01 -8.01 14.39
N VAL A 53 -2.28 -8.07 13.97
CA VAL A 53 -2.82 -7.12 12.97
C VAL A 53 -4.03 -6.35 13.48
N THR A 54 -5.09 -7.02 13.96
CA THR A 54 -6.30 -6.29 14.43
C THR A 54 -5.98 -5.34 15.58
N GLY A 55 -6.36 -4.08 15.41
CA GLY A 55 -6.18 -3.02 16.42
C GLY A 55 -4.73 -2.56 16.60
N LYS A 56 -3.81 -2.98 15.72
CA LYS A 56 -2.41 -2.54 15.74
C LYS A 56 -2.20 -1.37 14.79
N SER A 57 -1.32 -0.46 15.18
CA SER A 57 -0.92 0.66 14.34
C SER A 57 -0.11 0.17 13.14
N LEU A 58 -0.36 0.76 11.97
CA LEU A 58 0.45 0.50 10.79
C LEU A 58 1.87 1.05 11.02
N VAL A 59 2.87 0.21 10.81
CA VAL A 59 4.28 0.61 10.91
C VAL A 59 4.87 0.70 9.51
N SER A 60 5.45 1.84 9.17
CA SER A 60 6.15 2.03 7.90
C SER A 60 7.30 1.03 7.74
N PRO A 61 7.60 0.55 6.51
CA PRO A 61 8.77 -0.28 6.25
C PRO A 61 10.08 0.27 6.82
N ILE A 62 10.19 1.60 6.95
CA ILE A 62 11.37 2.29 7.47
C ILE A 62 11.48 2.21 9.01
N GLN A 63 10.35 2.12 9.72
CA GLN A 63 10.31 2.20 11.19
C GLN A 63 10.27 0.83 11.89
N GLY A 64 9.81 -0.22 11.21
CA GLY A 64 9.47 -1.50 11.87
C GLY A 64 10.42 -2.68 11.65
N PHE A 65 11.33 -2.62 10.66
CA PHE A 65 12.06 -3.80 10.18
C PHE A 65 13.53 -3.89 10.64
N GLY A 66 13.96 -3.00 11.54
CA GLY A 66 15.38 -2.87 11.89
C GLY A 66 16.22 -2.40 10.70
N LYS A 67 17.48 -2.83 10.61
CA LYS A 67 18.32 -2.48 9.45
C LYS A 67 17.76 -3.14 8.19
N MET A 68 17.43 -2.34 7.17
CA MET A 68 17.03 -2.87 5.87
C MET A 68 18.23 -3.46 5.14
N TRP A 69 18.07 -4.69 4.65
CA TRP A 69 19.08 -5.37 3.85
C TRP A 69 18.50 -5.64 2.47
N GLN A 70 19.14 -5.11 1.42
CA GLN A 70 18.79 -5.47 0.05
C GLN A 70 19.46 -6.78 -0.32
N LYS A 71 18.67 -7.84 -0.48
CA LYS A 71 19.16 -9.14 -0.97
C LYS A 71 18.84 -9.28 -2.45
N THR A 72 19.88 -9.35 -3.28
CA THR A 72 19.75 -9.59 -4.71
C THR A 72 20.08 -11.05 -5.01
N TYR A 73 19.08 -11.79 -5.49
CA TYR A 73 19.25 -13.17 -5.96
C TYR A 73 19.28 -13.18 -7.48
N LYS A 74 20.22 -13.92 -8.07
CA LYS A 74 20.32 -14.13 -9.52
C LYS A 74 20.45 -15.62 -9.79
N VAL A 75 19.62 -16.14 -10.69
CA VAL A 75 19.66 -17.55 -11.10
C VAL A 75 19.76 -17.58 -12.63
N PRO A 76 20.87 -18.08 -13.21
CA PRO A 76 20.99 -18.24 -14.64
C PRO A 76 20.22 -19.48 -15.11
N LEU A 77 19.32 -19.32 -16.09
CA LEU A 77 18.55 -20.40 -16.70
C LEU A 77 19.31 -21.01 -17.88
N ARG A 78 20.43 -21.69 -17.60
CA ARG A 78 21.29 -22.26 -18.66
C ARG A 78 20.60 -23.44 -19.35
N GLY A 79 20.62 -23.45 -20.68
CA GLY A 79 20.03 -24.53 -21.48
C GLY A 79 18.49 -24.48 -21.60
N ALA A 80 17.85 -23.45 -21.03
CA ALA A 80 16.45 -23.16 -21.27
C ALA A 80 16.33 -22.19 -22.45
N GLU A 81 15.67 -22.63 -23.52
CA GLU A 81 15.19 -21.75 -24.59
C GLU A 81 13.81 -21.22 -24.18
N ALA A 82 13.79 -20.23 -23.28
CA ALA A 82 12.57 -19.60 -22.81
C ALA A 82 12.70 -18.08 -22.86
N SER A 83 11.66 -17.42 -23.35
CA SER A 83 11.57 -15.96 -23.29
C SER A 83 11.29 -15.49 -21.85
N PRO A 84 11.60 -14.23 -21.50
CA PRO A 84 11.22 -13.67 -20.21
C PRO A 84 9.72 -13.81 -19.89
N GLU A 85 8.85 -13.62 -20.89
CA GLU A 85 7.40 -13.74 -20.76
C GLU A 85 6.98 -15.17 -20.41
N GLU A 86 7.59 -16.18 -21.04
CA GLU A 86 7.35 -17.59 -20.76
C GLU A 86 7.78 -17.96 -19.34
N VAL A 87 8.95 -17.48 -18.90
CA VAL A 87 9.43 -17.71 -17.53
C VAL A 87 8.47 -17.12 -16.50
N ILE A 88 8.01 -15.88 -16.70
CA ILE A 88 7.06 -15.23 -15.77
C ILE A 88 5.70 -15.93 -15.80
N LYS A 89 5.22 -16.37 -16.97
CA LYS A 89 3.98 -17.12 -17.10
C LYS A 89 4.06 -18.44 -16.32
N GLU A 90 5.11 -19.21 -16.52
CA GLU A 90 5.32 -20.49 -15.86
C GLU A 90 5.47 -20.31 -14.34
N TRP A 91 6.21 -19.27 -13.92
CA TRP A 91 6.37 -18.99 -12.50
C TRP A 91 5.04 -18.64 -11.85
N LYS A 92 4.20 -17.80 -12.47
CA LYS A 92 2.85 -17.49 -11.95
C LYS A 92 1.98 -18.73 -11.84
N ALA A 93 2.02 -19.61 -12.84
CA ALA A 93 1.24 -20.84 -12.85
C ALA A 93 1.66 -21.81 -11.73
N ASN A 94 2.96 -21.90 -11.45
CA ASN A 94 3.50 -22.86 -10.48
C ASN A 94 3.84 -22.25 -9.13
N PHE A 95 3.71 -20.93 -8.95
CA PHE A 95 4.06 -20.23 -7.70
C PHE A 95 3.48 -20.90 -6.45
N PRO A 96 2.19 -21.33 -6.42
CA PRO A 96 1.63 -22.00 -5.25
C PRO A 96 2.37 -23.28 -4.86
N SER A 97 2.91 -24.02 -5.84
CA SER A 97 3.65 -25.27 -5.60
C SER A 97 5.01 -25.05 -4.93
N PHE A 98 5.60 -23.86 -5.10
CA PHE A 98 6.86 -23.48 -4.46
C PHE A 98 6.65 -22.96 -3.04
N TRP A 99 5.40 -22.72 -2.63
CA TRP A 99 5.10 -22.21 -1.30
C TRP A 99 5.40 -23.29 -0.24
N PRO A 100 6.23 -23.00 0.79
CA PRO A 100 6.61 -24.02 1.74
C PRO A 100 5.40 -24.60 2.49
N PRO A 101 5.38 -25.90 2.78
CA PRO A 101 4.28 -26.51 3.52
C PRO A 101 4.15 -25.89 4.91
N ARG A 102 2.91 -25.68 5.35
CA ARG A 102 2.54 -25.05 6.65
C ARG A 102 2.85 -23.55 6.73
N ASN A 103 3.05 -22.90 5.58
CA ASN A 103 3.04 -21.46 5.44
C ASN A 103 1.75 -21.07 4.72
N PHE A 104 1.01 -20.11 5.26
CA PHE A 104 -0.29 -19.70 4.75
C PHE A 104 -0.31 -18.20 4.52
N PHE A 105 -0.79 -17.80 3.34
CA PHE A 105 -1.08 -16.43 2.97
C PHE A 105 -2.60 -16.29 2.84
N TYR A 106 -3.17 -15.37 3.60
CA TYR A 106 -4.59 -15.06 3.62
C TYR A 106 -4.78 -13.63 3.10
N GLY A 107 -4.90 -13.48 1.78
CA GLY A 107 -5.16 -12.20 1.12
C GLY A 107 -6.52 -12.20 0.40
N GLY A 108 -6.81 -11.11 -0.32
CA GLY A 108 -8.02 -10.99 -1.14
C GLY A 108 -8.16 -12.12 -2.17
N LEU A 109 -9.36 -12.70 -2.25
CA LEU A 109 -9.68 -13.82 -3.17
C LEU A 109 -9.53 -13.44 -4.65
N THR A 110 -9.69 -12.16 -4.99
CA THR A 110 -9.71 -11.64 -6.36
C THR A 110 -8.39 -11.03 -6.82
N GLY A 111 -7.35 -11.08 -5.98
CA GLY A 111 -6.07 -10.42 -6.22
C GLY A 111 -5.67 -9.53 -5.04
N ILE A 112 -4.58 -8.79 -5.23
CA ILE A 112 -4.06 -7.85 -4.25
C ILE A 112 -4.31 -6.43 -4.79
N ALA A 113 -5.09 -5.64 -4.07
CA ALA A 113 -5.37 -4.24 -4.37
C ALA A 113 -4.78 -3.31 -3.29
N PRO A 114 -4.53 -2.04 -3.62
CA PRO A 114 -4.14 -1.05 -2.62
C PRO A 114 -5.20 -0.94 -1.52
N GLY A 115 -4.76 -0.97 -0.25
CA GLY A 115 -5.63 -1.00 0.92
C GLY A 115 -5.96 -2.39 1.43
N ASP A 116 -5.61 -3.45 0.68
CA ASP A 116 -5.79 -4.82 1.15
C ASP A 116 -4.87 -5.12 2.33
N VAL A 117 -5.43 -5.88 3.27
CA VAL A 117 -4.69 -6.47 4.39
C VAL A 117 -4.59 -7.97 4.15
N ALA A 118 -3.37 -8.46 4.05
CA ALA A 118 -3.11 -9.89 3.99
C ALA A 118 -2.49 -10.40 5.29
N LEU A 119 -2.89 -11.58 5.75
CA LEU A 119 -2.30 -12.26 6.90
C LEU A 119 -1.31 -13.33 6.44
N LEU A 120 -0.18 -13.41 7.10
CA LEU A 120 0.88 -14.39 6.86
C LEU A 120 1.10 -15.20 8.13
N ASN A 121 0.89 -16.51 8.05
CA ASN A 121 1.23 -17.46 9.09
C ASN A 121 2.30 -18.41 8.59
N LEU A 122 3.52 -18.24 9.07
CA LEU A 122 4.72 -18.91 8.57
C LEU A 122 5.33 -19.81 9.65
N SER A 123 5.87 -20.94 9.21
CA SER A 123 6.70 -21.85 9.99
C SER A 123 8.15 -21.70 9.54
N MET A 124 8.98 -21.14 10.41
CA MET A 124 10.41 -20.90 10.17
C MET A 124 11.26 -22.08 10.69
N PRO A 125 12.53 -22.22 10.24
CA PRO A 125 13.47 -23.18 10.82
C PRO A 125 13.53 -23.09 12.35
N GLY A 126 13.72 -24.22 13.02
CA GLY A 126 13.72 -24.28 14.49
C GLY A 126 12.33 -24.26 15.14
N ARG A 127 11.26 -24.58 14.38
CA ARG A 127 9.86 -24.61 14.84
C ARG A 127 9.30 -23.24 15.28
N LEU A 128 9.97 -22.16 14.89
CA LEU A 128 9.49 -20.79 15.13
C LEU A 128 8.23 -20.52 14.29
N LYS A 129 7.22 -19.90 14.91
CA LYS A 129 6.00 -19.46 14.25
C LYS A 129 6.02 -17.95 14.11
N LEU A 130 5.73 -17.47 12.90
CA LEU A 130 5.61 -16.05 12.61
C LEU A 130 4.19 -15.78 12.11
N SER A 131 3.47 -14.90 12.80
CA SER A 131 2.16 -14.39 12.37
C SER A 131 2.29 -12.89 12.14
N THR A 132 2.06 -12.41 10.92
CA THR A 132 2.20 -11.00 10.56
C THR A 132 1.13 -10.55 9.58
N GLY A 133 0.86 -9.25 9.54
CA GLY A 133 0.05 -8.61 8.51
C GLY A 133 0.92 -7.93 7.46
N VAL A 134 0.40 -7.84 6.24
CA VAL A 134 0.91 -7.00 5.15
C VAL A 134 -0.21 -6.05 4.76
N PHE A 135 0.08 -4.75 4.81
CA PHE A 135 -0.79 -3.73 4.24
C PHE A 135 -0.24 -3.31 2.89
N VAL A 136 -1.08 -3.35 1.87
CA VAL A 136 -0.69 -3.07 0.49
C VAL A 136 -0.90 -1.58 0.25
N LEU A 137 0.18 -0.89 -0.12
CA LEU A 137 0.17 0.53 -0.46
C LEU A 137 -0.19 0.75 -1.92
#